data_AF-A0A8J6HVJ1-F1
#
_entry.id   AF-A0A8J6HVJ1-F1
#
_cell.length_a   1.000
_cell.length_b   1.000
_cell.length_c   1.000
_cell.angle_alpha   90.00
_cell.angle_beta   90.00
_cell.angle_gamma   90.00
#
_symmetry.space_group_name_H-M   'P 1'
#
loop_
_entity.id
_entity.type
_entity.pdbx_description
1 polymer ?
#
loop_
_entity_poly.entity_id
_entity_poly.type
_entity_poly.pdbx_seq_one_letter_code
_entity_poly.pdbx_strand_id
1 'polypeptide(L)'
;MAELISHKFPPTSHEARCVLACFYKELHMMKEDGSFDKEATVKSFDEIKDLDAELHGKILKVIDACEAKMQVFDDPCESASSMATCVVTEMAALDQEFIENFLEKMQKIGEVCAEETHASSDDIAELIEKKGPTSHEAKCMVFCIQRKFGVMKEDGTIDKVGSVLALDPVRDADPELFKKLLTIFISCGEKATFFDDPCETGTQLMLCGRKEGESLDQEFIDEFMEKIQDIGAACAEETNASSDDIAELVSRQIPPSTHEGKCMLFCIQRNFNVMKPDGGINRAGAMVALKPLQKADPQLYQKVLKIFVTCGMRVKPVADPCDTATALTACGKTEAEAMGLDESLLA
;
A
#
# COMPACT_ATOMS: atom_id res chain seq x y z
N MET A 1 -25.51 0.74 13.16
CA MET A 1 -24.32 0.02 13.68
C MET A 1 -23.95 -1.18 12.82
N ALA A 2 -24.86 -2.12 12.51
CA ALA A 2 -24.54 -3.32 11.71
C ALA A 2 -23.91 -3.04 10.33
N GLU A 3 -24.24 -1.94 9.63
CA GLU A 3 -23.60 -1.60 8.35
C GLU A 3 -22.18 -1.00 8.47
N LEU A 4 -21.91 -0.20 9.52
CA LEU A 4 -20.55 0.22 9.89
C LEU A 4 -19.67 -0.96 10.32
N ILE A 5 -20.31 -2.09 10.63
CA ILE A 5 -19.73 -3.36 11.04
C ILE A 5 -19.58 -4.33 9.84
N SER A 6 -20.14 -4.01 8.66
CA SER A 6 -20.26 -4.94 7.52
C SER A 6 -19.58 -4.46 6.22
N HIS A 7 -18.40 -3.84 6.30
CA HIS A 7 -17.49 -3.62 5.15
C HIS A 7 -17.96 -2.69 4.01
N LYS A 8 -19.14 -2.05 4.15
CA LYS A 8 -19.66 -1.07 3.17
C LYS A 8 -19.29 0.34 3.61
N PHE A 9 -18.10 0.77 3.19
CA PHE A 9 -17.64 2.16 3.29
C PHE A 9 -17.51 2.72 1.87
N PRO A 10 -18.11 3.88 1.55
CA PRO A 10 -18.90 4.75 2.43
C PRO A 10 -20.24 4.11 2.87
N PRO A 11 -20.79 4.49 4.04
CA PRO A 11 -21.97 3.87 4.62
C PRO A 11 -23.24 4.07 3.77
N THR A 12 -24.04 3.02 3.62
CA THR A 12 -25.23 3.02 2.76
C THR A 12 -26.52 3.38 3.50
N SER A 13 -26.61 3.12 4.80
CA SER A 13 -27.74 3.50 5.65
C SER A 13 -27.57 4.88 6.26
N HIS A 14 -28.69 5.57 6.42
CA HIS A 14 -28.75 6.89 7.05
C HIS A 14 -28.16 6.89 8.47
N GLU A 15 -28.49 5.89 9.28
CA GLU A 15 -28.00 5.80 10.66
C GLU A 15 -26.48 5.61 10.72
N ALA A 16 -25.90 4.88 9.76
CA ALA A 16 -24.46 4.71 9.66
C ALA A 16 -23.76 6.01 9.21
N ARG A 17 -24.38 6.74 8.29
CA ARG A 17 -23.93 8.08 7.86
C ARG A 17 -23.97 9.08 9.02
N CYS A 18 -24.98 9.02 9.89
CA CYS A 18 -25.06 9.90 11.06
C CYS A 18 -24.02 9.60 12.12
N VAL A 19 -23.65 8.33 12.32
CA VAL A 19 -22.54 7.98 13.21
C VAL A 19 -21.21 8.52 12.65
N LEU A 20 -21.03 8.46 11.32
CA LEU A 20 -19.87 9.04 10.66
C LEU A 20 -19.83 10.58 10.79
N ALA A 21 -20.96 11.26 10.62
CA ALA A 21 -21.07 12.70 10.85
C ALA A 21 -20.74 13.09 12.30
N CYS A 22 -21.27 12.34 13.27
CA CYS A 22 -20.95 12.51 14.69
C CYS A 22 -19.44 12.39 14.92
N PHE A 23 -18.80 11.39 14.32
CA PHE A 23 -17.36 11.20 14.43
C PHE A 23 -16.55 12.34 13.81
N TYR A 24 -16.93 12.83 12.62
CA TYR A 24 -16.25 13.96 12.00
C TYR A 24 -16.39 15.24 12.82
N LYS A 25 -17.51 15.46 13.50
CA LYS A 25 -17.69 16.58 14.43
C LYS A 25 -16.77 16.46 15.65
N GLU A 26 -16.66 15.27 16.24
CA GLU A 26 -15.76 15.00 17.37
C GLU A 26 -14.28 15.17 17.00
N LEU A 27 -13.90 14.84 15.76
CA LEU A 27 -12.56 15.10 15.23
C LEU A 27 -12.36 16.54 14.73
N HIS A 28 -13.37 17.40 14.88
CA HIS A 28 -13.38 18.76 14.36
C HIS A 28 -13.13 18.84 12.83
N MET A 29 -13.37 17.77 12.09
CA MET A 29 -13.29 17.76 10.62
C MET A 29 -14.57 18.28 9.98
N MET A 30 -15.66 18.34 10.73
CA MET A 30 -16.96 18.79 10.28
C MET A 30 -17.57 19.75 11.32
N LYS A 31 -18.17 20.82 10.82
CA LYS A 31 -18.88 21.81 11.64
C LYS A 31 -20.28 21.31 12.01
N GLU A 32 -20.94 22.01 12.94
CA GLU A 32 -22.26 21.58 13.41
C GLU A 32 -23.33 21.56 12.31
N ASP A 33 -23.20 22.44 11.33
CA ASP A 33 -24.08 22.51 10.15
C ASP A 33 -23.79 21.42 9.09
N GLY A 34 -22.83 20.53 9.35
CA GLY A 34 -22.45 19.47 8.42
C GLY A 34 -21.47 19.90 7.34
N SER A 35 -21.04 21.16 7.31
CA SER A 35 -20.00 21.63 6.40
C SER A 35 -18.61 21.15 6.84
N PHE A 36 -17.72 20.95 5.87
CA PHE A 36 -16.35 20.52 6.12
C PHE A 36 -15.52 21.62 6.76
N ASP A 37 -14.76 21.28 7.80
CA ASP A 37 -13.80 22.17 8.44
C ASP A 37 -12.38 21.85 7.95
N LYS A 38 -12.03 22.45 6.81
CA LYS A 38 -10.73 22.24 6.18
C LYS A 38 -9.57 22.62 7.10
N GLU A 39 -9.67 23.77 7.77
CA GLU A 39 -8.55 24.29 8.58
C GLU A 39 -8.26 23.36 9.75
N ALA A 40 -9.29 22.92 10.47
CA ALA A 40 -9.15 21.96 11.56
C ALA A 40 -8.71 20.57 11.05
N THR A 41 -9.18 20.16 9.88
CA THR A 41 -8.77 18.88 9.26
C THR A 41 -7.29 18.89 8.87
N VAL A 42 -6.81 19.94 8.18
CA VAL A 42 -5.38 20.10 7.84
C VAL A 42 -4.52 20.03 9.09
N LYS A 43 -4.92 20.77 10.14
CA LYS A 43 -4.22 20.77 11.42
C LYS A 43 -4.15 19.40 12.08
N SER A 44 -5.16 18.55 11.86
CA SER A 44 -5.20 17.19 12.40
C SER A 44 -4.21 16.24 11.71
N PHE A 45 -3.69 16.63 10.55
CA PHE A 45 -2.68 15.89 9.80
C PHE A 45 -1.29 16.55 9.82
N ASP A 46 -1.13 17.74 10.42
CA ASP A 46 0.17 18.43 10.50
C ASP A 46 1.25 17.58 11.18
N GLU A 47 0.88 16.73 12.14
CA GLU A 47 1.80 15.79 12.80
C GLU A 47 2.42 14.78 11.81
N ILE A 48 1.75 14.49 10.68
CA ILE A 48 2.30 13.63 9.62
C ILE A 48 3.44 14.34 8.89
N LYS A 49 3.46 15.68 8.83
CA LYS A 49 4.49 16.42 8.11
C LYS A 49 5.90 16.12 8.60
N ASP A 50 6.07 16.00 9.92
CA ASP A 50 7.36 15.72 10.56
C ASP A 50 7.76 14.24 10.44
N LEU A 51 6.80 13.36 10.17
CA LEU A 51 7.00 11.93 9.97
C LEU A 51 7.22 11.57 8.49
N ASP A 52 6.50 12.24 7.59
CA ASP A 52 6.43 11.97 6.16
C ASP A 52 5.86 13.17 5.38
N ALA A 53 6.75 14.07 4.95
CA ALA A 53 6.37 15.27 4.21
C ALA A 53 5.69 14.99 2.86
N GLU A 54 6.01 13.87 2.22
CA GLU A 54 5.42 13.48 0.93
C GLU A 54 3.98 13.01 1.11
N LEU A 55 3.75 12.11 2.08
CA LEU A 55 2.41 11.63 2.44
C LEU A 55 1.52 12.80 2.91
N HIS A 56 2.07 13.69 3.74
CA HIS A 56 1.38 14.91 4.14
C HIS A 56 0.96 15.75 2.93
N GLY A 57 1.86 15.95 1.96
CA GLY A 57 1.53 16.66 0.71
C GLY A 57 0.40 15.99 -0.10
N LYS A 58 0.36 14.66 -0.16
CA LYS A 58 -0.72 13.91 -0.82
C LYS A 58 -2.06 14.06 -0.07
N ILE A 59 -2.04 13.98 1.26
CA ILE A 59 -3.23 14.20 2.10
C ILE A 59 -3.79 15.62 1.90
N LEU A 60 -2.94 16.64 1.86
CA LEU A 60 -3.37 18.02 1.59
C LEU A 60 -4.04 18.16 0.22
N LYS A 61 -3.50 17.53 -0.83
CA LYS A 61 -4.13 17.52 -2.16
C LYS A 61 -5.51 16.87 -2.15
N VAL A 62 -5.68 15.77 -1.42
CA VAL A 62 -6.99 15.10 -1.26
C VAL A 62 -7.98 16.02 -0.52
N ILE A 63 -7.53 16.68 0.55
CA ILE A 63 -8.34 17.64 1.31
C ILE A 63 -8.80 18.79 0.41
N ASP A 64 -7.88 19.38 -0.36
CA ASP A 64 -8.18 20.47 -1.29
C ASP A 64 -9.16 20.04 -2.38
N ALA A 65 -8.96 18.86 -2.96
CA ALA A 65 -9.84 18.31 -3.99
C ALA A 65 -11.24 18.04 -3.43
N CYS A 66 -11.33 17.49 -2.22
CA CYS A 66 -12.60 17.19 -1.59
C CYS A 66 -13.35 18.42 -1.12
N GLU A 67 -12.68 19.46 -0.63
CA GLU A 67 -13.33 20.74 -0.37
C GLU A 67 -14.01 21.29 -1.64
N ALA A 68 -13.35 21.18 -2.79
CA ALA A 68 -13.87 21.69 -4.05
C ALA A 68 -15.01 20.85 -4.64
N LYS A 69 -15.01 19.53 -4.41
CA LYS A 69 -15.91 18.56 -5.06
C LYS A 69 -17.06 18.07 -4.17
N MET A 70 -16.93 18.20 -2.85
CA MET A 70 -17.91 17.68 -1.90
C MET A 70 -19.26 18.40 -2.04
N GLN A 71 -20.33 17.62 -1.91
CA GLN A 71 -21.68 18.16 -1.79
C GLN A 71 -22.04 18.32 -0.32
N VAL A 72 -22.43 19.53 0.08
CA VAL A 72 -23.00 19.79 1.40
C VAL A 72 -24.52 19.68 1.28
N PHE A 73 -25.09 18.80 2.09
CA PHE A 73 -26.52 18.57 2.18
C PHE A 73 -27.09 19.20 3.46
N ASP A 74 -28.38 19.51 3.45
CA ASP A 74 -29.11 19.97 4.65
C ASP A 74 -29.07 18.94 5.78
N ASP A 75 -28.90 17.66 5.43
CA ASP A 75 -28.66 16.58 6.36
C ASP A 75 -27.14 16.37 6.55
N PRO A 76 -26.57 16.69 7.74
CA PRO A 76 -25.15 16.50 8.03
C PRO A 76 -24.68 15.05 7.87
N CYS A 77 -25.59 14.08 8.01
CA CYS A 77 -25.29 12.68 7.78
C CYS A 77 -24.96 12.41 6.30
N GLU A 78 -25.72 12.97 5.37
CA GLU A 78 -25.46 12.86 3.94
C GLU A 78 -24.17 13.57 3.54
N SER A 79 -23.89 14.75 4.13
CA SER A 79 -22.61 15.47 3.95
C SER A 79 -21.41 14.62 4.39
N ALA A 80 -21.52 13.90 5.52
CA ALA A 80 -20.45 13.01 6.00
C ALA A 80 -20.20 11.84 5.03
N SER A 81 -21.27 11.27 4.47
CA SER A 81 -21.15 10.23 3.44
C SER A 81 -20.47 10.75 2.17
N SER A 82 -20.84 11.96 1.73
CA SER A 82 -20.25 12.61 0.56
C SER A 82 -18.75 12.85 0.75
N MET A 83 -18.35 13.36 1.91
CA MET A 83 -16.95 13.58 2.25
C MET A 83 -16.14 12.28 2.26
N ALA A 84 -16.65 11.22 2.92
CA ALA A 84 -16.02 9.91 2.94
C ALA A 84 -15.85 9.31 1.53
N THR A 85 -16.88 9.45 0.70
CA THR A 85 -16.84 9.02 -0.71
C THR A 85 -15.75 9.76 -1.45
N CYS A 86 -15.69 11.09 -1.32
CA CYS A 86 -14.68 11.89 -1.97
C CYS A 86 -13.26 11.47 -1.59
N VAL A 87 -12.98 11.32 -0.29
CA VAL A 87 -11.64 10.94 0.19
C VAL A 87 -11.18 9.63 -0.44
N VAL A 88 -12.07 8.62 -0.47
CA VAL A 88 -11.75 7.33 -1.10
C VAL A 88 -11.52 7.49 -2.60
N THR A 89 -12.34 8.27 -3.30
CA THR A 89 -12.22 8.49 -4.75
C THR A 89 -10.95 9.26 -5.12
N GLU A 90 -10.65 10.35 -4.43
CA GLU A 90 -9.48 11.19 -4.72
C GLU A 90 -8.16 10.50 -4.35
N MET A 91 -8.14 9.72 -3.25
CA MET A 91 -6.99 8.88 -2.93
C MET A 91 -6.74 7.81 -3.99
N ALA A 92 -7.79 7.19 -4.53
CA ALA A 92 -7.64 6.24 -5.64
C ALA A 92 -7.17 6.93 -6.93
N ALA A 93 -7.71 8.12 -7.23
CA ALA A 93 -7.39 8.86 -8.45
C ALA A 93 -5.92 9.33 -8.54
N LEU A 94 -5.32 9.73 -7.41
CA LEU A 94 -3.91 10.17 -7.36
C LEU A 94 -2.92 9.10 -7.82
N ASP A 95 -3.19 7.83 -7.49
CA ASP A 95 -2.35 6.71 -7.89
C ASP A 95 -2.74 6.16 -9.28
N GLN A 96 -4.03 6.25 -9.61
CA GLN A 96 -4.59 5.72 -10.85
C GLN A 96 -4.19 6.54 -12.09
N GLU A 97 -4.10 7.87 -12.02
CA GLU A 97 -3.71 8.71 -13.16
C GLU A 97 -2.27 8.44 -13.64
N PHE A 98 -1.34 8.19 -12.71
CA PHE A 98 0.03 7.81 -13.05
C PHE A 98 0.08 6.40 -13.67
N ILE A 99 -0.61 5.44 -13.06
CA ILE A 99 -0.68 4.06 -13.54
C ILE A 99 -1.32 4.01 -14.93
N GLU A 100 -2.43 4.71 -15.16
CA GLU A 100 -3.11 4.74 -16.46
C GLU A 100 -2.24 5.38 -17.55
N ASN A 101 -1.58 6.51 -17.27
CA ASN A 101 -0.67 7.14 -18.23
C ASN A 101 0.54 6.24 -18.56
N PHE A 102 1.09 5.56 -17.56
CA PHE A 102 2.18 4.62 -17.76
C PHE A 102 1.73 3.38 -18.55
N LEU A 103 0.57 2.80 -18.21
CA LEU A 103 -0.01 1.65 -18.92
C LEU A 103 -0.39 2.00 -20.36
N GLU A 104 -0.95 3.19 -20.62
CA GLU A 104 -1.26 3.64 -21.97
C GLU A 104 0.02 3.80 -22.82
N LYS A 105 1.09 4.33 -22.23
CA LYS A 105 2.41 4.43 -22.89
C LYS A 105 3.01 3.06 -23.16
N MET A 106 2.94 2.14 -22.18
CA MET A 106 3.39 0.76 -22.32
C MET A 106 2.59 0.00 -23.39
N GLN A 107 1.28 0.19 -23.44
CA GLN A 107 0.40 -0.43 -24.44
C GLN A 107 0.75 0.05 -25.85
N LYS A 108 0.87 1.36 -26.06
CA LYS A 108 1.27 1.93 -27.36
C LYS A 108 2.62 1.42 -27.82
N ILE A 109 3.60 1.34 -26.91
CA ILE A 109 4.93 0.81 -27.22
C ILE A 109 4.86 -0.69 -27.51
N GLY A 110 4.06 -1.44 -26.75
CA GLY A 110 3.82 -2.87 -26.95
C GLY A 110 3.19 -3.17 -28.30
N GLU A 111 2.16 -2.43 -28.71
CA GLU A 111 1.50 -2.57 -30.03
C GLU A 111 2.50 -2.35 -31.17
N VAL A 112 3.27 -1.26 -31.13
CA VAL A 112 4.29 -0.98 -32.15
C VAL A 112 5.37 -2.06 -32.17
N CYS A 113 5.82 -2.52 -31.01
CA CYS A 113 6.85 -3.56 -30.95
C CYS A 113 6.34 -4.92 -31.40
N ALA A 114 5.09 -5.29 -31.10
CA ALA A 114 4.49 -6.51 -31.60
C ALA A 114 4.39 -6.51 -33.13
N GLU A 115 4.04 -5.37 -33.73
CA GLU A 115 4.06 -5.21 -35.19
C GLU A 115 5.48 -5.29 -35.77
N GLU A 116 6.45 -4.58 -35.17
CA GLU A 116 7.84 -4.54 -35.63
C GLU A 116 8.54 -5.90 -35.57
N THR A 117 8.22 -6.72 -34.56
CA THR A 117 8.88 -8.02 -34.36
C THR A 117 8.05 -9.20 -34.82
N HIS A 118 6.83 -8.95 -35.32
CA HIS A 118 5.85 -9.96 -35.68
C HIS A 118 5.53 -10.94 -34.53
N ALA A 119 5.62 -10.47 -33.28
CA ALA A 119 5.29 -11.25 -32.11
C ALA A 119 3.81 -11.66 -32.15
N SER A 120 3.55 -12.95 -31.89
CA SER A 120 2.20 -13.49 -31.85
C SER A 120 1.47 -13.11 -30.56
N SER A 121 0.16 -13.37 -30.51
CA SER A 121 -0.61 -13.22 -29.26
C SER A 121 -0.08 -14.10 -28.14
N ASP A 122 0.47 -15.27 -28.47
CA ASP A 122 1.01 -16.22 -27.50
C ASP A 122 2.33 -15.71 -26.91
N ASP A 123 3.18 -15.09 -27.74
CA ASP A 123 4.41 -14.41 -27.32
C ASP A 123 4.12 -13.25 -26.35
N ILE A 124 3.07 -12.48 -26.63
CA ILE A 124 2.61 -11.39 -25.76
C ILE A 124 2.06 -11.95 -24.45
N ALA A 125 1.31 -13.05 -24.51
CA ALA A 125 0.78 -13.72 -23.32
C ALA A 125 1.90 -14.23 -22.41
N GLU A 126 2.98 -14.80 -22.95
CA GLU A 126 4.15 -15.23 -22.15
C GLU A 126 4.74 -14.05 -21.35
N LEU A 127 4.88 -12.88 -21.98
CA LEU A 127 5.41 -11.68 -21.33
C LEU A 127 4.46 -11.14 -20.24
N ILE A 128 3.14 -11.15 -20.49
CA ILE A 128 2.11 -10.73 -19.52
C ILE A 128 2.06 -11.67 -18.32
N GLU A 129 2.17 -12.97 -18.56
CA GLU A 129 2.22 -14.02 -17.52
C GLU A 129 3.54 -14.03 -16.74
N LYS A 130 4.42 -13.05 -16.98
CA LYS A 130 5.75 -12.94 -16.37
C LYS A 130 6.62 -14.18 -16.63
N LYS A 131 6.37 -14.92 -17.71
CA LYS A 131 7.27 -15.97 -18.19
C LYS A 131 8.38 -15.31 -19.00
N GLY A 132 9.56 -15.91 -18.97
CA GLY A 132 10.65 -15.45 -19.85
C GLY A 132 10.27 -15.76 -21.31
N PRO A 133 10.49 -14.83 -22.26
CA PRO A 133 10.15 -15.07 -23.66
C PRO A 133 10.95 -16.25 -24.21
N THR A 134 10.24 -17.19 -24.84
CA THR A 134 10.87 -18.41 -25.38
C THR A 134 11.18 -18.31 -26.87
N SER A 135 10.33 -17.64 -27.65
CA SER A 135 10.53 -17.41 -29.08
C SER A 135 11.52 -16.26 -29.35
N HIS A 136 12.07 -16.23 -30.56
CA HIS A 136 12.97 -15.15 -30.97
C HIS A 136 12.23 -13.83 -31.11
N GLU A 137 11.00 -13.89 -31.64
CA GLU A 137 10.09 -12.78 -31.86
C GLU A 137 9.69 -12.11 -30.55
N ALA A 138 9.41 -12.88 -29.49
CA ALA A 138 9.14 -12.38 -28.14
C ALA A 138 10.38 -11.72 -27.50
N LYS A 139 11.57 -12.33 -27.67
CA LYS A 139 12.83 -11.76 -27.18
C LYS A 139 13.15 -10.44 -27.87
N CYS A 140 12.90 -10.35 -29.18
CA CYS A 140 13.06 -9.11 -29.91
C CYS A 140 12.03 -8.06 -29.53
N MET A 141 10.82 -8.47 -29.12
CA MET A 141 9.82 -7.55 -28.58
C MET A 141 10.32 -6.88 -27.30
N VAL A 142 10.97 -7.63 -26.40
CA VAL A 142 11.61 -7.07 -25.19
C VAL A 142 12.69 -6.05 -25.54
N PHE A 143 13.57 -6.37 -26.49
CA PHE A 143 14.60 -5.43 -26.96
C PHE A 143 13.99 -4.17 -27.60
N CYS A 144 12.96 -4.32 -28.43
CA CYS A 144 12.24 -3.21 -29.02
C CYS A 144 11.65 -2.26 -27.97
N ILE A 145 11.01 -2.82 -26.92
CA ILE A 145 10.46 -2.05 -25.81
C ILE A 145 11.59 -1.30 -25.10
N GLN A 146 12.67 -1.99 -24.72
CA GLN A 146 13.81 -1.38 -24.03
C GLN A 146 14.46 -0.25 -24.84
N ARG A 147 14.54 -0.41 -26.17
CA ARG A 147 15.01 0.63 -27.08
C ARG A 147 14.09 1.86 -27.10
N LYS A 148 12.78 1.66 -27.22
CA LYS A 148 11.79 2.76 -27.24
C LYS A 148 11.65 3.44 -25.86
N PHE A 149 11.97 2.74 -24.78
CA PHE A 149 12.09 3.30 -23.44
C PHE A 149 13.43 4.00 -23.18
N GLY A 150 14.39 3.94 -24.12
CA GLY A 150 15.70 4.56 -23.97
C GLY A 150 16.65 3.80 -23.02
N VAL A 151 16.36 2.53 -22.74
CA VAL A 151 17.18 1.65 -21.89
C VAL A 151 18.33 1.04 -22.69
N MET A 152 18.09 0.77 -23.98
CA MET A 152 19.06 0.20 -24.90
C MET A 152 19.16 1.00 -26.19
N LYS A 153 20.33 0.93 -26.82
CA LYS A 153 20.60 1.51 -28.14
C LYS A 153 20.29 0.51 -29.25
N GLU A 154 20.24 1.00 -30.50
CA GLU A 154 20.03 0.18 -31.70
C GLU A 154 21.03 -0.98 -31.84
N ASP A 155 22.24 -0.81 -31.32
CA ASP A 155 23.32 -1.81 -31.41
C ASP A 155 23.26 -2.89 -30.30
N GLY A 156 22.23 -2.87 -29.46
CA GLY A 156 22.10 -3.82 -28.35
C GLY A 156 22.88 -3.43 -27.10
N THR A 157 23.58 -2.30 -27.08
CA THR A 157 24.26 -1.82 -25.88
C THR A 157 23.32 -1.05 -24.96
N ILE A 158 23.62 -1.04 -23.66
CA ILE A 158 22.84 -0.32 -22.66
C ILE A 158 23.07 1.19 -22.81
N ASP A 159 21.99 1.96 -22.89
CA ASP A 159 22.05 3.42 -22.81
C ASP A 159 21.95 3.87 -21.36
N LYS A 160 23.07 3.86 -20.63
CA LYS A 160 23.08 4.21 -19.20
C LYS A 160 22.51 5.60 -18.90
N VAL A 161 22.71 6.56 -19.81
CA VAL A 161 22.20 7.92 -19.65
C VAL A 161 20.71 7.96 -20.00
N GLY A 162 20.33 7.33 -21.11
CA GLY A 162 18.94 7.17 -21.52
C GLY A 162 18.10 6.47 -20.45
N SER A 163 18.60 5.39 -19.84
CA SER A 163 17.91 4.65 -18.77
C SER A 163 17.62 5.49 -17.54
N VAL A 164 18.58 6.32 -17.12
CA VAL A 164 18.38 7.20 -15.97
C VAL A 164 17.34 8.28 -16.29
N LEU A 165 17.44 8.89 -17.46
CA LEU A 165 16.46 9.90 -17.92
C LEU A 165 15.07 9.32 -18.13
N ALA A 166 14.96 8.08 -18.58
CA ALA A 166 13.69 7.38 -18.75
C ALA A 166 12.96 7.17 -17.41
N LEU A 167 13.71 7.15 -16.31
CA LEU A 167 13.20 7.01 -14.95
C LEU A 167 12.98 8.36 -14.24
N ASP A 168 13.23 9.51 -14.88
CA ASP A 168 12.99 10.83 -14.28
C ASP A 168 11.54 11.02 -13.79
N PRO A 169 10.49 10.61 -14.53
CA PRO A 169 9.12 10.69 -14.02
C PRO A 169 8.91 9.82 -12.77
N VAL A 170 9.62 8.68 -12.69
CA VAL A 170 9.58 7.80 -11.52
C VAL A 170 10.36 8.42 -10.37
N ARG A 171 11.50 9.07 -10.62
CA ARG A 171 12.24 9.83 -9.59
C ARG A 171 11.39 10.91 -8.95
N ASP A 172 10.66 11.65 -9.78
CA ASP A 172 9.87 12.80 -9.33
C ASP A 172 8.58 12.34 -8.63
N ALA A 173 8.04 11.17 -8.98
CA ALA A 173 6.84 10.59 -8.38
C ALA A 173 7.12 9.67 -7.16
N ASP A 174 8.21 8.91 -7.19
CA ASP A 174 8.66 7.97 -6.16
C ASP A 174 10.21 7.84 -6.15
N PRO A 175 10.91 8.70 -5.38
CA PRO A 175 12.37 8.69 -5.28
C PRO A 175 12.98 7.38 -4.80
N GLU A 176 12.24 6.61 -3.98
CA GLU A 176 12.72 5.35 -3.43
C GLU A 176 12.56 4.20 -4.44
N LEU A 177 11.45 4.16 -5.18
CA LEU A 177 11.31 3.25 -6.33
C LEU A 177 12.37 3.56 -7.39
N PHE A 178 12.64 4.83 -7.67
CA PHE A 178 13.75 5.24 -8.54
C PHE A 178 15.09 4.70 -8.04
N LYS A 179 15.39 4.84 -6.74
CA LYS A 179 16.63 4.31 -6.16
C LYS A 179 16.71 2.78 -6.27
N LYS A 180 15.61 2.05 -6.00
CA LYS A 180 15.54 0.60 -6.19
C LYS A 180 15.78 0.20 -7.64
N LEU A 181 15.06 0.82 -8.58
CA LEU A 181 15.22 0.58 -10.03
C LEU A 181 16.64 0.90 -10.51
N LEU A 182 17.26 1.96 -9.98
CA LEU A 182 18.63 2.32 -10.28
C LEU A 182 19.62 1.28 -9.74
N THR A 183 19.43 0.78 -8.53
CA THR A 183 20.25 -0.30 -7.95
C THR A 183 20.14 -1.58 -8.78
N ILE A 184 18.91 -1.98 -9.15
CA ILE A 184 18.67 -3.13 -10.03
C ILE A 184 19.38 -2.93 -11.38
N PHE A 185 19.22 -1.75 -11.98
CA PHE A 185 19.80 -1.43 -13.27
C PHE A 185 21.35 -1.46 -13.25
N ILE A 186 21.97 -0.91 -12.19
CA ILE A 186 23.42 -0.95 -12.01
C ILE A 186 23.88 -2.40 -11.82
N SER A 187 23.25 -3.13 -10.90
CA SER A 187 23.56 -4.55 -10.61
C SER A 187 23.46 -5.40 -11.89
N CYS A 188 22.36 -5.28 -12.63
CA CYS A 188 22.15 -6.04 -13.86
C CYS A 188 23.08 -5.59 -14.99
N GLY A 189 23.39 -4.30 -15.11
CA GLY A 189 24.36 -3.81 -16.08
C GLY A 189 25.79 -4.33 -15.84
N GLU A 190 26.16 -4.60 -14.59
CA GLU A 190 27.44 -5.23 -14.22
C GLU A 190 27.42 -6.75 -14.43
N LYS A 191 26.28 -7.41 -14.18
CA LYS A 191 26.10 -8.85 -14.33
C LYS A 191 25.76 -9.29 -15.77
N ALA A 192 25.42 -8.35 -16.65
CA ALA A 192 24.92 -8.64 -17.99
C ALA A 192 25.94 -9.36 -18.86
N THR A 193 25.51 -10.49 -19.44
CA THR A 193 26.18 -11.08 -20.59
C THR A 193 25.65 -10.41 -21.84
N PHE A 194 26.54 -9.85 -22.66
CA PHE A 194 26.19 -9.26 -23.95
C PHE A 194 26.33 -10.32 -25.04
N PHE A 195 25.27 -10.50 -25.81
CA PHE A 195 25.19 -11.44 -26.93
C PHE A 195 25.30 -10.68 -28.25
N ASP A 196 25.77 -11.37 -29.29
CA ASP A 196 25.78 -10.82 -30.66
C ASP A 196 24.38 -10.50 -31.16
N ASP A 197 23.37 -11.21 -30.64
CA ASP A 197 21.96 -10.90 -30.85
C ASP A 197 21.46 -9.90 -29.78
N PRO A 198 21.09 -8.66 -30.16
CA PRO A 198 20.53 -7.66 -29.26
C PRO A 198 19.26 -8.14 -28.54
N CYS A 199 18.47 -9.02 -29.16
CA CYS A 199 17.24 -9.58 -28.59
C CYS A 199 17.54 -10.49 -27.39
N GLU A 200 18.61 -11.28 -27.46
CA GLU A 200 19.07 -12.11 -26.35
C GLU A 200 19.62 -11.25 -25.20
N THR A 201 20.37 -10.20 -25.53
CA THR A 201 20.90 -9.24 -24.54
C THR A 201 19.77 -8.53 -23.78
N GLY A 202 18.76 -8.02 -24.50
CA GLY A 202 17.62 -7.34 -23.88
C GLY A 202 16.79 -8.26 -22.98
N THR A 203 16.61 -9.51 -23.41
CA THR A 203 15.93 -10.55 -22.63
C THR A 203 16.69 -10.85 -21.33
N GLN A 204 18.00 -10.99 -21.39
CA GLN A 204 18.82 -11.28 -20.21
C GLN A 204 18.80 -10.12 -19.21
N LEU A 205 18.84 -8.88 -19.68
CA LEU A 205 18.69 -7.70 -18.82
C LEU A 205 17.31 -7.67 -18.13
N MET A 206 16.23 -7.98 -18.85
CA MET A 206 14.89 -8.05 -18.27
C MET A 206 14.79 -9.17 -17.22
N LEU A 207 15.30 -10.37 -17.52
CA LEU A 207 15.28 -11.51 -16.59
C LEU A 207 16.11 -11.23 -15.34
N CYS A 208 17.27 -10.59 -15.48
CA CYS A 208 18.06 -10.12 -14.35
C CYS A 208 17.26 -9.10 -13.51
N GLY A 209 16.68 -8.10 -14.16
CA GLY A 209 15.92 -7.05 -13.47
C GLY A 209 14.77 -7.60 -12.65
N ARG A 210 14.06 -8.60 -13.20
CA ARG A 210 13.00 -9.30 -12.49
C ARG A 210 13.53 -10.07 -11.28
N LYS A 211 14.59 -10.85 -11.44
CA LYS A 211 15.17 -11.64 -10.36
C LYS A 211 15.69 -10.77 -9.21
N GLU A 212 16.38 -9.67 -9.52
CA GLU A 212 16.89 -8.74 -8.51
C GLU A 212 15.73 -7.99 -7.84
N GLY A 213 14.66 -7.65 -8.58
CA GLY A 213 13.44 -7.09 -8.02
C GLY A 213 12.77 -8.04 -7.01
N GLU A 214 12.55 -9.30 -7.40
CA GLU A 214 12.00 -10.35 -6.51
C GLU A 214 12.89 -10.56 -5.26
N SER A 215 14.22 -10.50 -5.41
CA SER A 215 15.15 -10.61 -4.28
C SER A 215 15.04 -9.45 -3.30
N LEU A 216 14.83 -8.22 -3.77
CA LEU A 216 14.65 -7.04 -2.91
C LEU A 216 13.32 -7.09 -2.16
N ASP A 217 12.28 -7.67 -2.76
CA ASP A 217 10.99 -7.87 -2.10
C ASP A 217 11.07 -8.99 -1.05
N GLN A 218 11.81 -10.08 -1.34
CA GLN A 218 12.05 -11.15 -0.36
C GLN A 218 12.89 -10.67 0.83
N GLU A 219 13.93 -9.87 0.60
CA GLU A 219 14.75 -9.28 1.68
C GLU A 219 13.87 -8.44 2.62
N PHE A 220 12.93 -7.66 2.06
CA PHE A 220 11.97 -6.91 2.86
C PHE A 220 11.02 -7.81 3.68
N ILE A 221 10.53 -8.93 3.11
CA ILE A 221 9.71 -9.90 3.84
C ILE A 221 10.50 -10.52 4.98
N ASP A 222 11.75 -10.93 4.73
CA ASP A 222 12.62 -11.55 5.73
C ASP A 222 12.92 -10.58 6.88
N GLU A 223 13.27 -9.32 6.58
CA GLU A 223 13.45 -8.26 7.58
C GLU A 223 12.19 -8.01 8.41
N PHE A 224 11.01 -8.00 7.77
CA PHE A 224 9.75 -7.82 8.47
C PHE A 224 9.44 -8.99 9.41
N MET A 225 9.71 -10.22 8.98
CA MET A 225 9.51 -11.42 9.79
C MET A 225 10.48 -11.49 10.96
N GLU A 226 11.75 -11.14 10.76
CA GLU A 226 12.74 -11.01 11.85
C GLU A 226 12.29 -9.98 12.88
N LYS A 227 11.85 -8.80 12.42
CA LYS A 227 11.33 -7.75 13.30
C LYS A 227 10.10 -8.19 14.09
N ILE A 228 9.18 -8.96 13.48
CA ILE A 228 8.02 -9.53 14.21
C ILE A 228 8.49 -10.49 15.30
N GLN A 229 9.48 -11.34 15.01
CA GLN A 229 10.00 -12.31 15.99
C GLN A 229 10.66 -11.59 17.18
N ASP A 230 11.49 -10.59 16.92
CA ASP A 230 12.15 -9.79 17.96
C ASP A 230 11.15 -9.05 18.84
N ILE A 231 10.16 -8.38 18.22
CA ILE A 231 9.08 -7.72 18.95
C ILE A 231 8.27 -8.74 19.75
N GLY A 232 7.95 -9.89 19.16
CA GLY A 232 7.21 -10.97 19.82
C GLY A 232 7.95 -11.48 21.06
N ALA A 233 9.24 -11.72 20.97
CA ALA A 233 10.07 -12.16 22.09
C ALA A 233 10.13 -11.10 23.20
N ALA A 234 10.39 -9.84 22.84
CA ALA A 234 10.42 -8.74 23.81
C ALA A 234 9.06 -8.53 24.49
N CYS A 235 7.97 -8.63 23.74
CA CYS A 235 6.63 -8.50 24.29
C CYS A 235 6.23 -9.67 25.18
N ALA A 236 6.64 -10.90 24.85
CA ALA A 236 6.39 -12.04 25.73
C ALA A 236 7.07 -11.86 27.09
N GLU A 237 8.30 -11.34 27.11
CA GLU A 237 9.00 -11.00 28.35
C GLU A 237 8.32 -9.86 29.11
N GLU A 238 7.97 -8.75 28.42
CA GLU A 238 7.33 -7.59 29.04
C GLU A 238 6.00 -7.95 29.72
N THR A 239 5.19 -8.80 29.09
CA THR A 239 3.85 -9.13 29.58
C THR A 239 3.81 -10.41 30.40
N ASN A 240 4.95 -11.07 30.60
CA ASN A 240 5.04 -12.42 31.20
C ASN A 240 4.10 -13.43 30.49
N ALA A 241 3.96 -13.32 29.17
CA ALA A 241 3.15 -14.24 28.39
C ALA A 241 3.76 -15.65 28.42
N SER A 242 2.92 -16.64 28.66
CA SER A 242 3.31 -18.05 28.63
C SER A 242 3.49 -18.55 27.19
N SER A 243 4.10 -19.74 27.05
CA SER A 243 4.16 -20.42 25.76
C SER A 243 2.77 -20.70 25.17
N ASP A 244 1.77 -20.89 26.02
CA ASP A 244 0.39 -21.15 25.60
C ASP A 244 -0.25 -19.88 25.04
N ASP A 245 0.01 -18.72 25.64
CA ASP A 245 -0.42 -17.42 25.13
C ASP A 245 0.18 -17.11 23.76
N ILE A 246 1.47 -17.41 23.59
CA ILE A 246 2.15 -17.29 22.30
C ILE A 246 1.51 -18.23 21.27
N ALA A 247 1.22 -19.48 21.65
CA ALA A 247 0.59 -20.45 20.77
C ALA A 247 -0.83 -20.02 20.34
N GLU A 248 -1.62 -19.43 21.24
CA GLU A 248 -2.92 -18.85 20.91
C GLU A 248 -2.80 -17.72 19.87
N LEU A 249 -1.83 -16.82 20.03
CA LEU A 249 -1.60 -15.73 19.07
C LEU A 249 -1.11 -16.24 17.71
N VAL A 250 -0.18 -17.20 17.70
CA VAL A 250 0.32 -17.82 16.47
C VAL A 250 -0.79 -18.59 15.75
N SER A 251 -1.68 -19.24 16.48
CA SER A 251 -2.87 -19.91 15.92
C SER A 251 -4.02 -18.96 15.58
N ARG A 252 -3.80 -17.64 15.71
CA ARG A 252 -4.78 -16.58 15.43
C ARG A 252 -6.07 -16.72 16.25
N GLN A 253 -5.96 -17.30 17.44
CA GLN A 253 -7.04 -17.35 18.42
C GLN A 253 -7.21 -15.96 19.02
N ILE A 254 -8.15 -15.22 18.44
CA ILE A 254 -8.54 -13.87 18.86
C ILE A 254 -10.00 -13.92 19.29
N PRO A 255 -10.35 -13.50 20.51
CA PRO A 255 -9.47 -12.94 21.55
C PRO A 255 -8.57 -14.00 22.23
N PRO A 256 -7.38 -13.63 22.74
CA PRO A 256 -6.61 -14.47 23.65
C PRO A 256 -7.39 -14.80 24.92
N SER A 257 -7.14 -15.97 25.50
CA SER A 257 -7.88 -16.48 26.66
C SER A 257 -7.42 -15.86 27.99
N THR A 258 -6.18 -15.38 28.05
CA THR A 258 -5.55 -14.79 29.24
C THR A 258 -5.39 -13.28 29.14
N HIS A 259 -5.11 -12.62 30.25
CA HIS A 259 -4.82 -11.18 30.26
C HIS A 259 -3.44 -10.89 29.65
N GLU A 260 -2.47 -11.76 29.93
CA GLU A 260 -1.11 -11.70 29.46
C GLU A 260 -1.04 -11.79 27.92
N GLY A 261 -1.80 -12.70 27.30
CA GLY A 261 -1.93 -12.79 25.84
C GLY A 261 -2.59 -11.55 25.21
N LYS A 262 -3.58 -10.95 25.86
CA LYS A 262 -4.16 -9.66 25.42
C LYS A 262 -3.15 -8.52 25.52
N CYS A 263 -2.36 -8.48 26.60
CA CYS A 263 -1.34 -7.46 26.76
C CYS A 263 -0.19 -7.64 25.77
N MET A 264 0.11 -8.88 25.36
CA MET A 264 1.07 -9.14 24.28
C MET A 264 0.62 -8.50 22.96
N LEU A 265 -0.69 -8.53 22.63
CA LEU A 265 -1.24 -7.78 21.49
C LEU A 265 -1.03 -6.27 21.63
N PHE A 266 -1.27 -5.72 22.82
CA PHE A 266 -1.04 -4.29 23.08
C PHE A 266 0.44 -3.91 22.90
N CYS A 267 1.35 -4.70 23.46
CA CYS A 267 2.79 -4.48 23.31
C CYS A 267 3.23 -4.52 21.83
N ILE A 268 2.75 -5.51 21.07
CA ILE A 268 3.05 -5.63 19.64
C ILE A 268 2.53 -4.39 18.90
N GLN A 269 1.26 -4.01 19.11
CA GLN A 269 0.67 -2.84 18.46
C GLN A 269 1.36 -1.52 18.83
N ARG A 270 1.90 -1.40 20.05
CA ARG A 270 2.70 -0.25 20.46
C ARG A 270 4.05 -0.22 19.71
N ASN A 271 4.71 -1.35 19.54
CA ASN A 271 5.97 -1.45 18.79
C ASN A 271 5.80 -1.16 17.28
N PHE A 272 4.65 -1.53 16.71
CA PHE A 272 4.26 -1.15 15.35
C PHE A 272 3.66 0.26 15.25
N ASN A 273 3.67 1.02 16.35
CA ASN A 273 3.16 2.39 16.42
C ASN A 273 1.67 2.53 16.04
N VAL A 274 0.90 1.45 16.19
CA VAL A 274 -0.56 1.39 15.98
C VAL A 274 -1.30 1.87 17.23
N MET A 275 -0.71 1.67 18.41
CA MET A 275 -1.21 2.17 19.68
C MET A 275 -0.16 3.02 20.40
N LYS A 276 -0.64 4.00 21.16
CA LYS A 276 0.16 4.85 22.03
C LYS A 276 0.41 4.13 23.37
N PRO A 277 1.46 4.52 24.13
CA PRO A 277 1.73 3.94 25.45
C PRO A 277 0.59 4.07 26.47
N ASP A 278 -0.28 5.06 26.30
CA ASP A 278 -1.45 5.31 27.16
C ASP A 278 -2.69 4.45 26.81
N GLY A 279 -2.58 3.56 25.81
CA GLY A 279 -3.70 2.76 25.33
C GLY A 279 -4.57 3.44 24.27
N GLY A 280 -4.25 4.68 23.89
CA GLY A 280 -4.90 5.36 22.78
C GLY A 280 -4.51 4.74 21.43
N ILE A 281 -5.43 4.76 20.46
CA ILE A 281 -5.13 4.32 19.09
C ILE A 281 -4.30 5.40 18.38
N ASN A 282 -3.14 5.03 17.86
CA ASN A 282 -2.26 5.91 17.09
C ASN A 282 -2.56 5.80 15.58
N ARG A 283 -3.59 6.51 15.12
CA ARG A 283 -4.06 6.44 13.73
C ARG A 283 -2.99 6.90 12.73
N ALA A 284 -2.30 8.00 13.02
CA ALA A 284 -1.23 8.51 12.17
C ALA A 284 -0.04 7.54 12.14
N GLY A 285 0.40 7.04 13.30
CA GLY A 285 1.47 6.05 13.40
C GLY A 285 1.16 4.76 12.65
N ALA A 286 -0.10 4.29 12.73
CA ALA A 286 -0.55 3.11 11.99
C ALA A 286 -0.48 3.31 10.46
N MET A 287 -0.88 4.48 9.94
CA MET A 287 -0.77 4.77 8.51
C MET A 287 0.69 4.80 8.04
N VAL A 288 1.59 5.37 8.83
CA VAL A 288 3.03 5.39 8.54
C VAL A 288 3.61 3.96 8.56
N ALA A 289 3.18 3.12 9.51
CA ALA A 289 3.63 1.73 9.60
C ALA A 289 3.25 0.87 8.37
N LEU A 290 2.21 1.25 7.63
CA LEU A 290 1.78 0.58 6.40
C LEU A 290 2.48 1.06 5.13
N LYS A 291 3.28 2.14 5.19
CA LYS A 291 3.97 2.69 4.01
C LYS A 291 4.83 1.65 3.27
N PRO A 292 5.56 0.73 3.93
CA PRO A 292 6.29 -0.31 3.22
C PRO A 292 5.37 -1.24 2.42
N LEU A 293 4.19 -1.58 2.97
CA LEU A 293 3.20 -2.42 2.32
C LEU A 293 2.59 -1.74 1.09
N GLN A 294 2.39 -0.42 1.13
CA GLN A 294 1.94 0.38 -0.03
C GLN A 294 2.82 0.15 -1.26
N LYS A 295 4.13 -0.01 -1.03
CA LYS A 295 5.12 -0.17 -2.09
C LYS A 295 5.21 -1.60 -2.60
N ALA A 296 5.11 -2.58 -1.70
CA ALA A 296 5.23 -4.00 -2.03
C ALA A 296 3.96 -4.54 -2.71
N ASP A 297 2.78 -4.17 -2.19
CA ASP A 297 1.50 -4.59 -2.75
C ASP A 297 0.46 -3.47 -2.55
N PRO A 298 0.29 -2.58 -3.55
CA PRO A 298 -0.68 -1.50 -3.50
C PRO A 298 -2.12 -1.98 -3.29
N GLN A 299 -2.48 -3.16 -3.83
CA GLN A 299 -3.84 -3.69 -3.68
C GLN A 299 -4.07 -4.18 -2.26
N LEU A 300 -3.11 -4.91 -1.68
CA LEU A 300 -3.16 -5.33 -0.29
C LEU A 300 -3.09 -4.14 0.65
N TYR A 301 -2.26 -3.13 0.37
CA TYR A 301 -2.21 -1.89 1.13
C TYR A 301 -3.56 -1.18 1.17
N GLN A 302 -4.26 -1.03 0.04
CA GLN A 302 -5.58 -0.40 0.04
C GLN A 302 -6.58 -1.17 0.91
N LYS A 303 -6.53 -2.52 0.85
CA LYS A 303 -7.38 -3.35 1.70
C LYS A 303 -7.01 -3.20 3.17
N VAL A 304 -5.73 -3.26 3.52
CA VAL A 304 -5.24 -3.12 4.90
C VAL A 304 -5.48 -1.71 5.43
N LEU A 305 -5.25 -0.66 4.65
CA LEU A 305 -5.57 0.73 5.02
C LEU A 305 -7.06 0.88 5.33
N LYS A 306 -7.94 0.30 4.51
CA LYS A 306 -9.38 0.27 4.80
C LYS A 306 -9.68 -0.42 6.13
N ILE A 307 -9.01 -1.53 6.46
CA ILE A 307 -9.14 -2.20 7.76
C ILE A 307 -8.72 -1.27 8.90
N PHE A 308 -7.54 -0.66 8.80
CA PHE A 308 -7.00 0.22 9.84
C PHE A 308 -7.87 1.46 10.07
N VAL A 309 -8.35 2.09 9.00
CA VAL A 309 -9.28 3.22 9.09
C VAL A 309 -10.59 2.77 9.72
N THR A 310 -11.18 1.68 9.24
CA THR A 310 -12.46 1.16 9.76
C THR A 310 -12.38 0.80 11.24
N CYS A 311 -11.37 0.03 11.63
CA CYS A 311 -11.18 -0.42 13.01
C CYS A 311 -10.73 0.70 13.94
N GLY A 312 -9.86 1.60 13.46
CA GLY A 312 -9.47 2.80 14.18
C GLY A 312 -10.62 3.76 14.42
N MET A 313 -11.66 3.76 13.59
CA MET A 313 -12.90 4.51 13.82
C MET A 313 -13.88 3.75 14.73
N ARG A 314 -13.98 2.43 14.59
CA ARG A 314 -14.98 1.59 15.27
C ARG A 314 -14.63 1.29 16.72
N VAL A 315 -13.36 1.07 17.03
CA VAL A 315 -12.91 0.71 18.38
C VAL A 315 -12.69 1.96 19.21
N LYS A 316 -13.32 2.00 20.38
CA LYS A 316 -13.12 3.06 21.37
C LYS A 316 -12.15 2.55 22.45
N PRO A 317 -11.14 3.35 22.85
CA PRO A 317 -10.31 3.03 24.00
C PRO A 317 -11.16 2.76 25.24
N VAL A 318 -10.85 1.67 25.94
CA VAL A 318 -11.43 1.30 27.23
C VAL A 318 -10.38 1.40 28.33
N ALA A 319 -10.80 1.24 29.59
CA ALA A 319 -9.92 1.46 30.74
C ALA A 319 -8.67 0.58 30.74
N ASP A 320 -8.77 -0.66 30.23
CA ASP A 320 -7.63 -1.54 30.03
C ASP A 320 -7.10 -1.41 28.58
N PRO A 321 -5.86 -0.93 28.39
CA PRO A 321 -5.21 -0.87 27.08
C PRO A 321 -5.12 -2.24 26.37
N CYS A 322 -4.96 -3.33 27.12
CA CYS A 322 -4.87 -4.68 26.58
C CYS A 322 -6.21 -5.14 25.98
N ASP A 323 -7.33 -4.78 26.62
CA ASP A 323 -8.66 -5.02 26.05
C ASP A 323 -8.93 -4.14 24.82
N THR A 324 -8.44 -2.89 24.81
CA THR A 324 -8.50 -2.02 23.63
C THR A 324 -7.76 -2.62 22.43
N ALA A 325 -6.52 -3.09 22.65
CA ALA A 325 -5.72 -3.75 21.63
C ALA A 325 -6.38 -5.03 21.10
N THR A 326 -6.97 -5.82 22.00
CA THR A 326 -7.70 -7.04 21.65
C THR A 326 -8.93 -6.72 20.78
N ALA A 327 -9.69 -5.69 21.13
CA ALA A 327 -10.83 -5.24 20.34
C ALA A 327 -10.38 -4.74 18.95
N LEU A 328 -9.23 -4.07 18.86
CA LEU A 328 -8.65 -3.63 17.59
C LEU A 328 -8.21 -4.80 16.72
N THR A 329 -7.51 -5.79 17.28
CA THR A 329 -7.12 -7.02 16.55
C THR A 329 -8.34 -7.83 16.10
N ALA A 330 -9.35 -7.96 16.97
CA ALA A 330 -10.57 -8.69 16.63
C ALA A 330 -11.33 -8.02 15.48
N CYS A 331 -11.43 -6.68 15.50
CA CYS A 331 -11.97 -5.93 14.37
C CYS A 331 -11.14 -6.17 13.10
N GLY A 332 -9.81 -6.06 13.20
CA GLY A 332 -8.91 -6.26 12.06
C GLY A 332 -9.07 -7.64 11.43
N LYS A 333 -9.19 -8.70 12.24
CA LYS A 333 -9.43 -10.07 11.79
C LYS A 333 -10.76 -10.20 11.03
N THR A 334 -11.86 -9.69 11.61
CA THR A 334 -13.17 -9.73 10.95
C THR A 334 -13.18 -8.97 9.63
N GLU A 335 -12.54 -7.79 9.57
CA GLU A 335 -12.43 -7.03 8.32
C GLU A 335 -11.53 -7.71 7.29
N ALA A 336 -10.43 -8.35 7.72
CA ALA A 336 -9.55 -9.11 6.83
C ALA A 336 -10.26 -10.34 6.22
N GLU A 337 -10.95 -11.13 7.03
CA GLU A 337 -11.72 -12.30 6.59
C GLU A 337 -12.78 -11.91 5.56
N ALA A 338 -13.51 -10.81 5.79
CA ALA A 338 -14.52 -10.34 4.87
C ALA A 338 -13.95 -9.79 3.54
N MET A 339 -12.66 -9.48 3.49
CA MET A 339 -11.95 -9.02 2.30
C MET A 339 -11.17 -10.15 1.60
N GLY A 340 -11.32 -11.40 2.05
CA GLY A 340 -10.62 -12.57 1.52
C GLY A 340 -9.11 -12.52 1.75
N LEU A 341 -8.68 -11.88 2.85
CA LEU A 341 -7.26 -11.74 3.21
C LEU A 341 -6.78 -12.79 4.21
N ASP A 342 -7.65 -13.72 4.61
CA ASP A 342 -7.37 -14.75 5.61
C ASP A 342 -6.29 -15.76 5.18
N GLU A 343 -6.23 -16.07 3.88
CA GLU A 343 -5.22 -16.97 3.29
C GLU A 343 -4.01 -16.24 2.67
N SER A 344 -4.14 -15.00 2.21
CA SER A 344 -3.15 -14.35 1.32
C SER A 344 -2.09 -13.47 1.99
N LEU A 345 -2.30 -13.03 3.23
CA LEU A 345 -1.34 -12.15 3.92
C LEU A 345 -0.08 -12.89 4.43
N LEU A 346 -0.07 -14.23 4.40
CA LEU A 346 0.95 -15.08 5.01
C LEU A 346 1.18 -16.40 4.26
N ALA A 347 0.90 -16.45 2.95
CA ALA A 347 1.33 -17.54 2.07
C ALA A 347 2.73 -17.27 1.51
#